data_AF-A0A4P8PP39-F1
#
_entry.id   AF-A0A4P8PP39-F1
#
_cell.length_a   1.000
_cell.length_b   1.000
_cell.length_c   1.000
_cell.angle_alpha   90.00
_cell.angle_beta   90.00
_cell.angle_gamma   90.00
#
_symmetry.space_group_name_H-M   'P 1'
#
loop_
_entity.id
_entity.type
_entity.pdbx_description
1 polymer ?
#
loop_
_entity_poly.entity_id
_entity_poly.type
_entity_poly.pdbx_seq_one_letter_code
_entity_poly.pdbx_strand_id
1 'polypeptide(L)'
;MRADIERAAQAVRAAAEFDWTWTVHDLPPFCGQVGWQVSGLDEQFPAAVTNLEVNRPDVMVGVADISTTDLSRAINQIAFRASDVVLGRSDLEPELDEVFNALVQRMFELLGQRPTDWWIEPTRGLRWDLPGLVVRAKIGVSSVWVYLVSPAYQQWRDEIEQSAEDE
;
A
#
# COMPACT_ATOMS: atom_id res chain seq x y z
N MET A 1 14.71 -11.39 9.33
CA MET A 1 14.21 -10.77 8.07
C MET A 1 14.72 -9.33 7.97
N ARG A 2 15.11 -8.81 6.78
CA ARG A 2 15.42 -7.36 6.63
C ARG A 2 14.13 -6.56 6.45
N ALA A 3 14.12 -5.31 6.92
CA ALA A 3 13.06 -4.34 6.67
C ALA A 3 13.64 -2.93 6.53
N ASP A 4 13.00 -2.09 5.71
CA ASP A 4 13.36 -0.68 5.52
C ASP A 4 12.22 0.22 6.02
N ILE A 5 12.11 0.29 7.35
CA ILE A 5 11.01 0.95 8.05
C ILE A 5 10.95 2.45 7.76
N GLU A 6 12.10 3.12 7.81
CA GLU A 6 12.15 4.57 7.64
C GLU A 6 11.76 4.96 6.22
N ARG A 7 12.33 4.35 5.19
CA ARG A 7 11.99 4.70 3.80
C ARG A 7 10.56 4.31 3.45
N ALA A 8 10.05 3.19 3.96
CA ALA A 8 8.65 2.82 3.81
C ALA A 8 7.71 3.87 4.42
N ALA A 9 7.99 4.31 5.65
CA ALA A 9 7.16 5.32 6.33
C ALA A 9 7.28 6.71 5.67
N GLN A 10 8.45 7.09 5.16
CA GLN A 10 8.61 8.31 4.38
C GLN A 10 7.84 8.26 3.06
N ALA A 11 7.78 7.10 2.38
CA ALA A 11 6.94 6.94 1.19
C ALA A 11 5.45 7.09 1.51
N VAL A 12 5.00 6.57 2.66
CA VAL A 12 3.62 6.78 3.16
C VAL A 12 3.35 8.27 3.41
N ARG A 13 4.27 8.96 4.08
CA ARG A 13 4.13 10.41 4.33
C ARG A 13 4.08 11.21 3.02
N ALA A 14 5.00 10.93 2.10
CA ALA A 14 5.01 11.56 0.79
C ALA A 14 3.70 11.32 0.03
N ALA A 15 3.14 10.11 0.11
CA ALA A 15 1.84 9.80 -0.47
C ALA A 15 0.71 10.58 0.20
N ALA A 16 0.74 10.76 1.53
CA ALA A 16 -0.26 11.54 2.26
C ALA A 16 -0.25 13.03 1.86
N GLU A 17 0.91 13.56 1.47
CA GLU A 17 1.09 14.96 1.03
C GLU A 17 0.91 15.13 -0.48
N PHE A 18 0.79 14.04 -1.25
CA PHE A 18 0.68 14.06 -2.71
C PHE A 18 -0.75 14.39 -3.17
N ASP A 19 -0.86 15.21 -4.22
CA ASP A 19 -2.13 15.63 -4.81
C ASP A 19 -2.62 14.57 -5.82
N TRP A 20 -3.22 13.50 -5.30
CA TRP A 20 -3.65 12.35 -6.10
C TRP A 20 -4.81 12.69 -7.03
N THR A 21 -4.67 12.33 -8.30
CA THR A 21 -5.79 12.22 -9.25
C THR A 21 -6.30 10.79 -9.37
N TRP A 22 -5.57 9.83 -8.81
CA TRP A 22 -5.76 8.39 -8.91
C TRP A 22 -5.80 7.89 -10.36
N THR A 23 -4.90 8.41 -11.18
CA THR A 23 -4.68 7.96 -12.56
C THR A 23 -3.25 7.49 -12.77
N VAL A 24 -2.99 6.73 -13.83
CA VAL A 24 -1.62 6.34 -14.20
C VAL A 24 -0.65 7.51 -14.34
N HIS A 25 -1.14 8.73 -14.60
CA HIS A 25 -0.32 9.93 -14.69
C HIS A 25 0.29 10.36 -13.35
N ASP A 26 -0.24 9.87 -12.22
CA ASP A 26 0.33 10.13 -10.89
C ASP A 26 1.61 9.31 -10.65
N LEU A 27 1.82 8.19 -11.36
CA LEU A 27 2.94 7.29 -11.10
C LEU A 27 4.30 7.97 -11.32
N PRO A 28 4.61 8.61 -12.47
CA PRO A 28 5.91 9.25 -12.64
C PRO A 28 6.24 10.35 -11.62
N PRO A 29 5.38 11.34 -11.35
CA PRO A 29 5.69 12.39 -10.37
C PRO A 29 5.81 11.84 -8.95
N PHE A 30 4.89 10.97 -8.51
CA PHE A 30 4.97 10.37 -7.18
C PHE A 30 6.23 9.52 -7.02
N CYS A 31 6.49 8.60 -7.97
CA CYS A 31 7.67 7.74 -7.89
C CYS A 31 8.97 8.54 -7.93
N GLY A 32 9.05 9.58 -8.77
CA GLY A 32 10.18 10.49 -8.79
C GLY A 32 10.43 11.17 -7.44
N GLN A 33 9.37 11.60 -6.74
CA GLN A 33 9.46 12.22 -5.42
C GLN A 33 10.01 11.27 -4.35
N VAL A 34 9.62 9.99 -4.38
CA VAL A 34 10.06 8.99 -3.38
C VAL A 34 11.31 8.20 -3.82
N GLY A 35 11.87 8.52 -4.99
CA GLY A 35 13.06 7.87 -5.53
C GLY A 35 12.81 6.48 -6.12
N TRP A 36 11.57 6.18 -6.49
CA TRP A 36 11.17 4.94 -7.16
C TRP A 36 11.30 5.08 -8.68
N GLN A 37 11.36 3.94 -9.36
CA GLN A 37 11.46 3.86 -10.82
C GLN A 37 10.16 3.31 -11.38
N VAL A 38 9.64 3.95 -12.44
CA VAL A 38 8.44 3.51 -13.16
C VAL A 38 8.84 3.07 -14.56
N SER A 39 8.21 2.01 -15.05
CA SER A 39 8.38 1.48 -16.41
C SER A 39 7.05 0.97 -16.95
N GLY A 40 6.94 0.85 -18.27
CA GLY A 40 5.73 0.32 -18.89
C GLY A 40 4.51 1.22 -18.64
N LEU A 41 4.70 2.55 -18.60
CA LEU A 41 3.60 3.46 -18.30
C LEU A 41 2.46 3.31 -19.29
N ASP A 42 2.71 2.94 -20.55
CA ASP A 42 1.67 2.72 -21.57
C ASP A 42 1.12 1.28 -21.61
N GLU A 43 1.67 0.38 -20.80
CA GLU A 43 1.24 -1.02 -20.74
C GLU A 43 -0.04 -1.17 -19.91
N GLN A 44 -0.76 -2.28 -20.10
CA GLN A 44 -1.99 -2.55 -19.36
C GLN A 44 -1.76 -2.51 -17.83
N PHE A 45 -0.60 -3.00 -17.39
CA PHE A 45 -0.19 -3.00 -15.99
C PHE A 45 1.16 -2.28 -15.87
N PRO A 46 1.19 -1.00 -15.45
CA PRO A 46 2.45 -0.30 -15.26
C PRO A 46 3.24 -0.96 -14.13
N ALA A 47 4.56 -1.02 -14.31
CA ALA A 47 5.47 -1.57 -13.33
C ALA A 47 6.20 -0.44 -12.59
N ALA A 48 6.45 -0.63 -11.30
CA ALA A 48 7.33 0.25 -10.55
C ALA A 48 8.22 -0.56 -9.59
N VAL A 49 9.35 0.04 -9.22
CA VAL A 49 10.34 -0.53 -8.32
C VAL A 49 10.71 0.50 -7.28
N THR A 50 10.63 0.12 -6.02
CA THR A 50 11.02 0.95 -4.89
C THR A 50 12.54 1.05 -4.74
N ASN A 51 13.01 2.05 -3.99
CA ASN A 51 14.40 2.16 -3.53
C ASN A 51 14.61 1.56 -2.13
N LEU A 52 13.66 0.76 -1.63
CA LEU A 52 13.75 0.15 -0.31
C LEU A 52 14.80 -0.96 -0.32
N GLU A 53 15.54 -1.09 0.77
CA GLU A 53 16.54 -2.15 0.95
C GLU A 53 15.88 -3.49 1.34
N VAL A 54 15.13 -4.10 0.42
CA VAL A 54 14.45 -5.40 0.60
C VAL A 54 14.68 -6.32 -0.61
N ASN A 55 14.53 -7.64 -0.41
CA ASN A 55 14.78 -8.65 -1.45
C ASN A 55 13.73 -8.69 -2.59
N ARG A 56 12.61 -8.00 -2.41
CA ARG A 56 11.50 -7.86 -3.36
C ARG A 56 11.04 -6.40 -3.39
N PRO A 57 11.75 -5.53 -4.13
CA PRO A 57 11.47 -4.10 -4.19
C PRO A 57 10.35 -3.75 -5.18
N ASP A 58 9.68 -4.75 -5.78
CA ASP A 58 8.60 -4.55 -6.74
C ASP A 58 7.37 -3.85 -6.12
N VAL A 59 6.76 -2.98 -6.91
CA VAL A 59 5.52 -2.28 -6.60
C VAL A 59 4.39 -2.90 -7.43
N MET A 60 3.31 -3.26 -6.77
CA MET A 60 2.08 -3.72 -7.41
C MET A 60 1.15 -2.53 -7.63
N VAL A 61 0.81 -2.23 -8.88
CA VAL A 61 -0.18 -1.22 -9.24
C VAL A 61 -1.48 -1.90 -9.67
N GLY A 62 -2.54 -1.69 -8.90
CA GLY A 62 -3.89 -2.13 -9.26
C GLY A 62 -4.60 -1.06 -10.08
N VAL A 63 -4.85 -1.33 -11.36
CA VAL A 63 -5.59 -0.45 -12.28
C VAL A 63 -7.03 -0.97 -12.38
N ALA A 64 -8.01 -0.06 -12.42
CA ALA A 64 -9.42 -0.42 -12.61
C ALA A 64 -9.62 -1.14 -13.95
N ASP A 65 -10.55 -2.10 -13.97
CA ASP A 65 -10.84 -2.87 -15.18
C ASP A 65 -11.41 -1.96 -16.28
N ILE A 66 -11.00 -2.22 -17.52
CA ILE A 66 -11.13 -1.34 -18.70
C ILE A 66 -12.61 -1.29 -19.19
N SER A 67 -13.52 -2.07 -18.59
CA SER A 67 -14.85 -2.33 -19.11
C SER A 67 -15.94 -1.31 -18.74
N THR A 68 -15.67 -0.37 -17.84
CA THR A 68 -16.64 0.68 -17.46
C THR A 68 -16.14 2.07 -17.87
N THR A 69 -16.47 2.44 -19.12
CA THR A 69 -16.62 3.80 -19.67
C THR A 69 -15.67 4.92 -19.19
N ASP A 70 -14.85 5.40 -20.13
CA ASP A 70 -14.28 6.76 -20.27
C ASP A 70 -13.39 7.34 -19.16
N LEU A 71 -13.03 6.57 -18.12
CA LEU A 71 -11.89 6.88 -17.27
C LEU A 71 -10.71 5.99 -17.66
N SER A 72 -9.90 6.50 -18.59
CA SER A 72 -8.66 5.87 -19.01
C SER A 72 -7.75 5.59 -17.80
N ARG A 73 -7.62 4.31 -17.41
CA ARG A 73 -6.56 3.80 -16.53
C ARG A 73 -6.51 4.47 -15.14
N ALA A 74 -7.63 4.42 -14.42
CA ALA A 74 -7.69 4.79 -13.02
C ALA A 74 -6.89 3.78 -12.14
N ILE A 75 -6.17 4.29 -11.14
CA ILE A 75 -5.47 3.49 -10.14
C ILE A 75 -6.40 3.26 -8.96
N ASN A 76 -6.63 1.99 -8.63
CA ASN A 76 -7.33 1.58 -7.42
C ASN A 76 -6.39 1.56 -6.21
N GLN A 77 -5.18 1.07 -6.41
CA GLN A 77 -4.19 0.93 -5.34
C GLN A 77 -2.76 0.82 -5.86
N ILE A 78 -1.81 1.17 -5.00
CA ILE A 78 -0.37 0.94 -5.16
C ILE A 78 0.09 0.21 -3.89
N ALA A 79 0.78 -0.92 -4.03
CA ALA A 79 1.24 -1.71 -2.90
C ALA A 79 2.72 -2.04 -3.02
N PHE A 80 3.42 -2.02 -1.89
CA PHE A 80 4.84 -2.35 -1.80
C PHE A 80 5.15 -3.03 -0.47
N ARG A 81 6.29 -3.71 -0.42
CA ARG A 81 6.74 -4.44 0.76
C ARG A 81 7.69 -3.57 1.58
N ALA A 82 7.45 -3.52 2.89
CA ALA A 82 8.36 -2.88 3.83
C ALA A 82 9.45 -3.83 4.36
N SER A 83 9.31 -5.13 4.08
CA SER A 83 10.22 -6.20 4.53
C SER A 83 10.58 -7.16 3.40
N ASP A 84 11.65 -7.92 3.62
CA ASP A 84 11.94 -9.09 2.79
C ASP A 84 10.74 -10.05 2.74
N VAL A 85 10.69 -10.80 1.64
CA VAL A 85 9.85 -11.99 1.50
C VAL A 85 10.65 -13.20 1.95
N VAL A 86 10.14 -13.92 2.94
CA VAL A 86 10.72 -15.17 3.42
C VAL A 86 9.72 -16.31 3.21
N LEU A 87 10.03 -17.25 2.32
CA LEU A 87 9.15 -18.37 1.97
C LEU A 87 9.56 -19.65 2.71
N GLY A 88 8.58 -20.50 3.02
CA GLY A 88 8.83 -21.86 3.54
C GLY A 88 9.26 -21.94 5.01
N ARG A 89 9.16 -20.84 5.76
CA ARG A 89 9.35 -20.82 7.22
C ARG A 89 8.01 -20.68 7.94
N SER A 90 7.78 -21.51 8.94
CA SER A 90 6.56 -21.50 9.77
C SER A 90 6.70 -20.67 11.05
N ASP A 91 7.91 -20.16 11.33
CA ASP A 91 8.27 -19.44 12.56
C ASP A 91 8.49 -17.93 12.32
N LEU A 92 7.93 -17.39 11.24
CA LEU A 92 8.10 -15.98 10.86
C LEU A 92 7.21 -15.01 11.62
N GLU A 93 6.16 -15.49 12.28
CA GLU A 93 5.17 -14.63 12.93
C GLU A 93 5.79 -13.59 13.88
N PRO A 94 6.74 -13.93 14.77
CA PRO A 94 7.37 -12.95 15.65
C PRO A 94 8.20 -11.90 14.89
N GLU A 95 8.93 -12.31 13.84
CA GLU A 95 9.74 -11.40 13.02
C GLU A 95 8.84 -10.42 12.23
N LEU A 96 7.73 -10.92 11.68
CA LEU A 96 6.74 -10.11 10.97
C LEU A 96 6.03 -9.14 11.93
N ASP A 97 5.74 -9.59 13.15
CA ASP A 97 5.12 -8.78 14.18
C ASP A 97 6.00 -7.61 14.63
N GLU A 98 7.29 -7.87 14.85
CA GLU A 98 8.25 -6.84 15.21
C GLU A 98 8.36 -5.77 14.11
N VAL A 99 8.51 -6.21 12.86
CA VAL A 99 8.59 -5.31 11.69
C VAL A 99 7.29 -4.52 11.51
N PHE A 100 6.13 -5.18 11.64
CA PHE A 100 4.83 -4.51 11.52
C PHE A 100 4.67 -3.43 12.60
N ASN A 101 4.96 -3.77 13.85
CA ASN A 101 4.84 -2.85 14.98
C ASN A 101 5.78 -1.63 14.81
N ALA A 102 7.02 -1.86 14.39
CA ALA A 102 7.98 -0.78 14.11
C ALA A 102 7.49 0.13 12.97
N LEU A 103 6.96 -0.45 11.89
CA LEU A 103 6.41 0.30 10.76
C LEU A 103 5.23 1.17 11.17
N VAL A 104 4.23 0.60 11.83
CA VAL A 104 3.01 1.32 12.16
C VAL A 104 3.24 2.38 13.23
N GLN A 105 4.17 2.15 14.17
CA GLN A 105 4.62 3.19 15.09
C GLN A 105 5.24 4.36 14.31
N ARG A 106 6.10 4.08 13.35
CA ARG A 106 6.75 5.13 12.56
C ARG A 106 5.75 5.90 11.68
N MET A 107 4.79 5.20 11.08
CA MET A 107 3.70 5.82 10.32
C MET A 107 2.84 6.72 11.22
N PHE A 108 2.51 6.27 12.44
CA PHE A 108 1.77 7.08 13.40
C PHE A 108 2.49 8.40 13.73
N GLU A 109 3.80 8.34 13.98
CA GLU A 109 4.62 9.53 14.25
C GLU A 109 4.62 10.51 13.08
N LEU A 110 4.72 10.01 11.83
CA LEU A 110 4.81 10.86 10.64
C LEU A 110 3.45 11.41 10.18
N LEU A 111 2.38 10.61 10.30
CA LEU A 111 1.02 11.03 9.93
C LEU A 111 0.37 11.90 11.01
N GLY A 112 0.84 11.82 12.25
CA GLY A 112 0.31 12.62 13.36
C GLY A 112 -1.10 12.20 13.82
N GLN A 113 -1.62 11.07 13.33
CA GLN A 113 -2.94 10.56 13.67
C GLN A 113 -2.96 9.04 13.87
N ARG A 114 -3.86 8.58 14.75
CA ARG A 114 -4.10 7.15 14.99
C ARG A 114 -4.74 6.48 13.77
N PRO A 115 -4.60 5.15 13.62
CA PRO A 115 -5.38 4.40 12.65
C PRO A 115 -6.87 4.68 12.83
N THR A 116 -7.59 4.83 11.71
CA THR A 116 -9.05 4.95 11.67
C THR A 116 -9.70 3.60 11.93
N ASP A 117 -9.05 2.51 11.49
CA ASP A 117 -9.61 1.16 11.54
C ASP A 117 -8.52 0.07 11.65
N TRP A 118 -8.90 -1.14 12.05
CA TRP A 118 -8.01 -2.28 12.29
C TRP A 118 -8.73 -3.64 12.15
N TRP A 119 -7.95 -4.68 11.83
CA TRP A 119 -8.45 -6.06 11.77
C TRP A 119 -7.37 -7.06 12.21
N ILE A 120 -7.78 -8.26 12.64
CA ILE A 120 -6.89 -9.33 13.12
C ILE A 120 -6.98 -10.58 12.23
N GLU A 121 -8.15 -10.86 11.66
CA GLU A 121 -8.43 -12.05 10.85
C GLU A 121 -8.80 -11.64 9.41
N PRO A 122 -8.42 -12.42 8.37
CA PRO A 122 -7.48 -13.54 8.39
C PRO A 122 -6.00 -13.10 8.50
N THR A 123 -5.76 -11.78 8.55
CA THR A 123 -4.41 -11.20 8.69
C THR A 123 -4.51 -9.97 9.59
N ARG A 124 -3.44 -9.63 10.33
CA ARG A 124 -3.42 -8.40 11.13
C ARG A 124 -3.12 -7.19 10.25
N GLY A 125 -3.89 -6.11 10.40
CA GLY A 125 -3.61 -4.86 9.72
C GLY A 125 -4.27 -3.63 10.35
N LEU A 126 -3.79 -2.46 9.92
CA LEU A 126 -4.24 -1.14 10.33
C LEU A 126 -4.53 -0.29 9.09
N ARG A 127 -5.51 0.60 9.20
CA ARG A 127 -5.94 1.52 8.14
C ARG A 127 -5.98 2.96 8.66
N TRP A 128 -5.59 3.90 7.80
CA TRP A 128 -5.70 5.33 8.00
C TRP A 128 -6.45 5.94 6.83
N ASP A 129 -7.53 6.66 7.15
CA ASP A 129 -8.28 7.43 6.18
C ASP A 129 -7.77 8.88 6.21
N LEU A 130 -7.23 9.32 5.08
CA LEU A 130 -6.72 10.67 4.85
C LEU A 130 -7.53 11.33 3.72
N PRO A 131 -7.57 12.67 3.62
CA PRO A 131 -8.46 13.37 2.68
C PRO A 131 -8.36 12.96 1.20
N GLY A 132 -7.18 12.56 0.72
CA GLY A 132 -6.96 12.15 -0.68
C GLY A 132 -6.43 10.72 -0.84
N LEU A 133 -6.29 9.96 0.25
CA LEU A 133 -5.57 8.69 0.29
C LEU A 133 -6.08 7.83 1.44
N VAL A 134 -6.19 6.53 1.20
CA VAL A 134 -6.33 5.56 2.27
C VAL A 134 -5.06 4.73 2.36
N VAL A 135 -4.44 4.71 3.53
CA VAL A 135 -3.22 3.94 3.77
C VAL A 135 -3.58 2.69 4.56
N ARG A 136 -3.07 1.54 4.14
CA ARG A 136 -3.18 0.30 4.91
C ARG A 136 -1.80 -0.31 5.12
N ALA A 137 -1.53 -0.75 6.34
CA ALA A 137 -0.40 -1.63 6.63
C ALA A 137 -0.94 -2.98 7.08
N LYS A 138 -0.38 -4.09 6.59
CA LYS A 138 -0.78 -5.42 7.08
C LYS A 138 0.34 -6.44 7.02
N ILE A 139 0.23 -7.46 7.85
CA ILE A 139 1.05 -8.66 7.77
C ILE A 139 0.47 -9.55 6.68
N GLY A 140 1.25 -9.80 5.63
CA GLY A 140 0.97 -10.86 4.68
C GLY A 140 1.58 -12.19 5.13
N VAL A 141 1.38 -13.23 4.33
CA VAL A 141 1.88 -14.60 4.62
C VAL A 141 3.39 -14.67 4.88
N SER A 142 4.18 -13.78 4.28
CA SER A 142 5.64 -13.88 4.28
C SER A 142 6.38 -12.54 4.35
N SER A 143 5.66 -11.43 4.55
CA SER A 143 6.21 -10.07 4.47
C SER A 143 5.19 -9.04 4.98
N VAL A 144 5.68 -7.89 5.44
CA VAL A 144 4.85 -6.74 5.81
C VAL A 144 4.61 -5.85 4.60
N TRP A 145 3.34 -5.54 4.34
CA TRP A 145 2.89 -4.76 3.19
C TRP A 145 2.35 -3.40 3.59
N VAL A 146 2.56 -2.44 2.69
CA VAL A 146 1.91 -1.15 2.68
C VAL A 146 1.07 -1.03 1.41
N TYR A 147 -0.13 -0.49 1.54
CA TYR A 147 -1.05 -0.17 0.45
C TYR A 147 -1.40 1.32 0.53
N LEU A 148 -1.31 1.97 -0.63
CA LEU A 148 -1.84 3.29 -0.91
C LEU A 148 -3.09 3.07 -1.77
N VAL A 149 -4.25 3.48 -1.30
CA VAL A 149 -5.54 3.09 -1.89
C VAL A 149 -6.35 4.33 -2.21
N SER A 150 -7.00 4.34 -3.38
CA SER A 150 -7.88 5.45 -3.75
C SER A 150 -9.09 5.49 -2.84
N PRO A 151 -9.51 6.67 -2.35
CA PRO A 151 -10.70 6.79 -1.50
C PRO A 151 -11.96 6.21 -2.16
N ALA A 152 -12.13 6.42 -3.47
CA ALA A 152 -13.27 5.88 -4.22
C ALA A 152 -13.27 4.35 -4.26
N TYR A 153 -12.10 3.72 -4.50
CA TYR A 153 -11.99 2.27 -4.47
C TYR A 153 -12.17 1.72 -3.05
N GLN A 154 -11.64 2.43 -2.04
CA GLN A 154 -11.85 2.07 -0.65
C GLN A 154 -13.33 2.07 -0.27
N GLN A 155 -14.07 3.10 -0.66
CA GLN A 155 -15.49 3.20 -0.38
C GLN A 155 -16.27 2.05 -1.03
N TRP A 156 -16.00 1.76 -2.30
CA TRP A 156 -16.61 0.62 -2.99
C TRP A 156 -16.34 -0.72 -2.28
N ARG A 157 -15.13 -0.91 -1.74
CA ARG A 157 -14.80 -2.10 -0.93
C ARG A 157 -15.59 -2.17 0.37
N ASP A 158 -15.71 -1.04 1.07
CA ASP A 158 -16.44 -0.97 2.35
C ASP A 158 -17.94 -1.27 2.15
N GLU A 159 -18.52 -0.81 1.03
CA GLU A 159 -19.93 -1.09 0.66
C GLU A 159 -20.18 -2.58 0.36
N ILE A 160 -19.24 -3.25 -0.31
CA ILE A 160 -19.33 -4.70 -0.58
C ILE A 160 -19.22 -5.52 0.70
N GLU A 161 -18.31 -5.15 1.59
CA GLU A 161 -18.10 -5.83 2.87
C GLU A 161 -19.36 -5.76 3.74
N GLN A 162 -19.95 -4.57 3.88
CA GLN A 162 -21.23 -4.39 4.58
C GLN A 162 -22.35 -5.25 3.99
N SER A 163 -22.43 -5.30 2.65
CA SER A 163 -23.46 -6.11 1.97
C SER A 163 -23.30 -7.61 2.20
N ALA A 164 -22.08 -8.09 2.46
CA ALA A 164 -21.80 -9.50 2.75
C ALA A 164 -22.02 -9.87 4.23
N GLU A 165 -21.98 -8.89 5.14
CA GLU A 165 -22.28 -9.08 6.57
C GLU A 165 -23.78 -9.08 6.87
N ASP A 166 -24.58 -8.45 6.01
CA ASP A 166 -26.05 -8.38 6.12
C ASP A 166 -26.79 -9.61 5.53
N GLU A 167 -26.08 -10.57 4.92
CA GLU A 167 -26.61 -11.84 4.38
C GLU A 167 -26.41 -13.05 5.33
#